data_AF-A0A7Y2RBJ6-F1
#
_entry.id   AF-A0A7Y2RBJ6-F1
#
_cell.length_a   1.000
_cell.length_b   1.000
_cell.length_c   1.000
_cell.angle_alpha   90.00
_cell.angle_beta   90.00
_cell.angle_gamma   90.00
#
_symmetry.space_group_name_H-M   'P 1'
#
loop_
_entity.id
_entity.type
_entity.pdbx_description
1 polymer ?
#
loop_
_entity_poly.entity_id
_entity_poly.type
_entity_poly.pdbx_seq_one_letter_code
_entity_poly.pdbx_strand_id
1 'polypeptide(L)'
;MSITNYTELKAAISDWMARSDLSGNVADFITLGEARLNRLLGQVATTATLTGSIGAQTLNISSLSVQEPQDLYYTQGETEWCLVPRALGTFTTSSIQGQPSMWAIEANTISLDRPMIEAYSFRFIYLGRFALSDAAPTNEFLTNNPDLYLAAAIVWGCTYTKDATIQVWKGMLDEFTAEVANENSRKKRSQLTVDPALGLMGRARWNVRTDSTP
;
A
#
# COMPACT_ATOMS: atom_id res chain seq x y z
N MET A 1 12.46 21.85 -8.85
CA MET A 1 12.42 21.47 -7.43
C MET A 1 11.85 20.07 -7.37
N SER A 2 12.60 19.08 -6.88
CA SER A 2 12.06 17.73 -6.65
C SER A 2 11.40 17.70 -5.28
N ILE A 3 10.16 17.23 -5.19
CA ILE A 3 9.48 17.02 -3.91
C ILE A 3 9.65 15.53 -3.58
N THR A 4 10.50 15.23 -2.59
CA THR A 4 10.83 13.85 -2.21
C THR A 4 10.43 13.51 -0.79
N ASN A 5 10.17 14.52 0.04
CA ASN A 5 9.80 14.35 1.44
C ASN A 5 8.75 15.38 1.90
N TYR A 6 8.20 15.13 3.08
CA TYR A 6 7.13 15.91 3.70
C TYR A 6 7.51 17.39 3.93
N THR A 7 8.76 17.67 4.31
CA THR A 7 9.22 19.05 4.55
C THR A 7 9.31 19.83 3.25
N GLU A 8 9.85 19.22 2.19
CA GLU A 8 9.89 19.80 0.85
C GLU A 8 8.48 20.04 0.29
N LEU A 9 7.55 19.12 0.54
CA LEU A 9 6.15 19.29 0.12
C LEU A 9 5.50 20.48 0.84
N LYS A 10 5.71 20.62 2.16
CA LYS A 10 5.21 21.77 2.93
C LYS A 10 5.73 23.11 2.40
N ALA A 11 7.03 23.16 2.08
CA ALA A 11 7.66 24.34 1.49
C ALA A 11 7.07 24.65 0.10
N ALA A 12 6.99 23.64 -0.77
CA ALA A 12 6.44 23.79 -2.11
C ALA A 12 4.99 24.32 -2.08
N ILE A 13 4.12 23.78 -1.23
CA ILE A 13 2.73 24.28 -1.11
C ILE A 13 2.71 25.76 -0.71
N SER A 14 3.54 26.16 0.27
CA SER A 14 3.61 27.56 0.73
C SER A 14 4.09 28.49 -0.38
N ASP A 15 5.10 28.06 -1.15
CA ASP A 15 5.66 28.81 -2.28
C ASP A 15 4.65 28.97 -3.42
N TRP A 16 3.97 27.89 -3.81
CA TRP A 16 2.96 27.90 -4.88
C TRP A 16 1.73 28.74 -4.51
N MET A 17 1.34 28.76 -3.24
CA MET A 17 0.28 29.64 -2.75
C MET A 17 0.75 31.09 -2.52
N ALA A 18 2.06 31.37 -2.65
CA ALA A 18 2.69 32.64 -2.33
C ALA A 18 2.35 33.12 -0.90
N ARG A 19 2.27 32.20 0.07
CA ARG A 19 1.84 32.47 1.45
C ARG A 19 2.67 31.71 2.47
N SER A 20 3.55 32.44 3.14
CA SER A 20 4.40 31.93 4.22
C SER A 20 3.70 31.89 5.58
N ASP A 21 2.54 32.56 5.72
CA ASP A 21 1.77 32.64 6.97
C ASP A 21 0.90 31.39 7.24
N LEU A 22 0.79 30.48 6.27
CA LEU A 22 -0.05 29.28 6.34
C LEU A 22 0.67 28.03 6.86
N SER A 23 1.94 28.13 7.27
CA SER A 23 2.81 26.97 7.54
C SER A 23 2.24 25.95 8.54
N GLY A 24 1.43 26.40 9.52
CA GLY A 24 0.72 25.51 10.44
C GLY A 24 -0.46 24.75 9.81
N ASN A 25 -1.18 25.39 8.88
CA ASN A 25 -2.35 24.82 8.21
C ASN A 25 -1.98 23.91 7.02
N VAL A 26 -0.76 24.03 6.47
CA VAL A 26 -0.30 23.19 5.35
C VAL A 26 -0.33 21.70 5.71
N ALA A 27 0.01 21.35 6.96
CA ALA A 27 -0.10 19.97 7.44
C ALA A 27 -1.53 19.44 7.34
N ASP A 28 -2.52 20.25 7.76
CA ASP A 28 -3.94 19.89 7.67
C ASP A 28 -4.38 19.74 6.20
N PHE A 29 -3.90 20.60 5.30
CA PHE A 29 -4.21 20.48 3.87
C PHE A 29 -3.66 19.19 3.25
N ILE A 30 -2.45 18.80 3.63
CA ILE A 30 -1.86 17.52 3.18
C ILE A 30 -2.70 16.35 3.71
N THR A 31 -3.04 16.33 5.00
CA THR A 31 -3.82 15.23 5.58
C THR A 31 -5.21 15.09 4.95
N LEU A 32 -5.90 16.20 4.68
CA LEU A 32 -7.19 16.20 3.97
C LEU A 32 -7.05 15.79 2.51
N GLY A 33 -5.96 16.20 1.85
CA GLY A 33 -5.59 15.79 0.49
C GLY A 33 -5.40 14.28 0.41
N GLU A 34 -4.58 13.73 1.29
CA GLU A 34 -4.33 12.30 1.42
C GLU A 34 -5.60 11.52 1.71
N ALA A 35 -6.46 11.99 2.63
CA ALA A 35 -7.73 11.34 2.92
C ALA A 35 -8.64 11.25 1.67
N ARG A 36 -8.62 12.27 0.81
CA ARG A 36 -9.36 12.24 -0.46
C ARG A 36 -8.72 11.29 -1.46
N LEU A 37 -7.41 11.36 -1.64
CA LEU A 37 -6.69 10.53 -2.61
C LEU A 37 -6.77 9.03 -2.25
N ASN A 38 -6.64 8.68 -0.97
CA ASN A 38 -6.81 7.31 -0.49
C ASN A 38 -8.20 6.74 -0.81
N ARG A 39 -9.25 7.57 -0.82
CA ARG A 39 -10.60 7.13 -1.25
C ARG A 39 -10.73 6.95 -2.76
N LEU A 40 -10.04 7.78 -3.55
CA LEU A 40 -10.14 7.78 -5.01
C LEU A 40 -9.30 6.68 -5.67
N LEU A 41 -8.04 6.54 -5.25
CA LEU A 41 -7.09 5.59 -5.85
C LEU A 41 -7.21 4.18 -5.27
N GLY A 42 -7.94 4.06 -4.15
CA GLY A 42 -8.07 2.81 -3.41
C GLY A 42 -6.77 2.44 -2.70
N GLN A 43 -6.82 1.32 -1.99
CA GLN A 43 -5.69 0.84 -1.20
C GLN A 43 -4.62 0.24 -2.13
N VAL A 44 -3.36 0.54 -1.84
CA VAL A 44 -2.21 0.00 -2.58
C VAL A 44 -1.60 -1.13 -1.76
N ALA A 45 -1.31 -2.25 -2.42
CA ALA A 45 -0.57 -3.35 -1.80
C ALA A 45 0.87 -2.90 -1.57
N THR A 46 1.26 -2.87 -0.30
CA THR A 46 2.59 -2.49 0.14
C THR A 46 3.20 -3.67 0.88
N THR A 47 4.52 -3.80 0.77
CA THR A 47 5.30 -4.77 1.54
C THR A 47 6.13 -4.05 2.58
N ALA A 48 6.09 -4.52 3.83
CA ALA A 48 6.97 -4.07 4.90
C ALA A 48 7.81 -5.23 5.42
N THR A 49 9.04 -4.93 5.82
CA THR A 49 9.91 -5.87 6.53
C THR A 49 9.76 -5.65 8.02
N LEU A 50 9.38 -6.70 8.75
CA LEU A 50 9.28 -6.70 10.21
C LEU A 50 10.33 -7.63 10.79
N THR A 51 10.82 -7.33 11.99
CA THR A 51 11.79 -8.17 12.69
C THR A 51 11.18 -8.70 13.97
N GLY A 52 11.28 -10.02 14.17
CA GLY A 52 10.88 -10.70 15.38
C GLY A 52 12.09 -11.07 16.23
N SER A 53 12.05 -10.78 17.52
CA SER A 53 13.08 -11.22 18.47
C SER A 53 12.79 -12.61 19.02
N ILE A 54 13.83 -13.34 19.41
CA ILE A 54 13.70 -14.62 20.09
C ILE A 54 12.79 -14.49 21.34
N GLY A 55 11.88 -15.44 21.51
CA GLY A 55 10.93 -15.47 22.61
C GLY A 55 9.76 -14.48 22.50
N ALA A 56 9.74 -13.59 21.50
CA ALA A 56 8.58 -12.74 21.25
C ALA A 56 7.48 -13.53 20.54
N GLN A 57 6.22 -13.18 20.87
CA GLN A 57 5.02 -13.73 20.23
C GLN A 57 4.25 -12.66 19.45
N THR A 58 4.73 -11.41 19.46
CA THR A 58 4.08 -10.28 18.83
C THR A 58 5.04 -9.47 17.98
N LEU A 59 4.59 -8.99 16.83
CA LEU A 59 5.31 -8.02 15.99
C LEU A 59 4.61 -6.66 16.06
N ASN A 60 5.39 -5.59 16.14
CA ASN A 60 4.85 -4.23 16.17
C ASN A 60 4.67 -3.69 14.74
N ILE A 61 3.47 -3.20 14.43
CA ILE A 61 3.13 -2.59 13.13
C ILE A 61 2.62 -1.14 13.30
N SER A 62 2.86 -0.49 14.44
CA SER A 62 2.33 0.86 14.73
C SER A 62 2.88 1.96 13.82
N SER A 63 4.05 1.73 13.21
CA SER A 63 4.63 2.63 12.19
C SER A 63 4.01 2.43 10.80
N LEU A 64 3.25 1.35 10.60
CA LEU A 64 2.63 1.01 9.33
C LEU A 64 1.17 1.46 9.32
N SER A 65 0.73 2.01 8.20
CA SER A 65 -0.65 2.45 8.00
C SER A 65 -1.53 1.34 7.42
N VAL A 66 -1.62 0.22 8.16
CA VAL A 66 -2.31 -1.01 7.75
C VAL A 66 -3.82 -0.83 7.75
N GLN A 67 -4.48 -1.17 6.64
CA GLN A 67 -5.94 -1.19 6.55
C GLN A 67 -6.47 -2.62 6.41
N GLU A 68 -5.92 -3.39 5.46
CA GLU A 68 -6.27 -4.80 5.28
C GLU A 68 -5.00 -5.67 5.27
N PRO A 69 -4.82 -6.56 6.27
CA PRO A 69 -3.78 -7.58 6.20
C PRO A 69 -4.05 -8.53 5.01
N GLN A 70 -3.01 -8.86 4.24
CA GLN A 70 -3.11 -9.91 3.23
C GLN A 70 -2.35 -11.16 3.68
N ASP A 71 -1.02 -11.09 3.62
CA ASP A 71 -0.15 -12.25 3.85
C ASP A 71 1.04 -11.87 4.72
N LEU A 72 1.51 -12.85 5.47
CA LEU A 72 2.71 -12.73 6.27
C LEU A 72 3.61 -13.92 5.97
N TYR A 73 4.86 -13.63 5.69
CA TYR A 73 5.89 -14.63 5.46
C TYR A 73 7.01 -14.46 6.47
N TYR A 74 7.65 -15.55 6.88
CA TYR A 74 8.92 -15.50 7.62
C TYR A 74 10.02 -16.17 6.81
N THR A 75 11.25 -15.66 6.93
CA THR A 75 12.43 -16.23 6.30
C THR A 75 13.25 -17.03 7.31
N GLN A 76 13.65 -18.24 6.94
CA GLN A 76 14.64 -19.04 7.67
C GLN A 76 15.69 -19.55 6.69
N GLY A 77 16.94 -19.15 6.88
CA GLY A 77 18.00 -19.39 5.91
C GLY A 77 17.65 -18.75 4.55
N GLU A 78 17.63 -19.56 3.49
CA GLU A 78 17.29 -19.12 2.13
C GLU A 78 15.82 -19.38 1.76
N THR A 79 15.02 -19.94 2.67
CA THR A 79 13.62 -20.33 2.39
C THR A 79 12.64 -19.39 3.10
N GLU A 80 11.58 -19.05 2.39
CA GLU A 80 10.46 -18.26 2.91
C GLU A 80 9.23 -19.14 3.11
N TRP A 81 8.56 -18.95 4.25
CA TRP A 81 7.40 -19.73 4.68
C TRP A 81 6.21 -18.81 4.92
N CYS A 82 5.06 -19.15 4.34
CA CYS A 82 3.82 -18.41 4.53
C CYS A 82 3.14 -18.81 5.85
N LEU A 83 2.74 -17.84 6.67
CA LEU A 83 1.91 -18.08 7.84
C LEU A 83 0.43 -17.94 7.49
N VAL A 84 -0.40 -18.80 8.08
CA VAL A 84 -1.84 -18.81 7.82
C VAL A 84 -2.53 -17.69 8.61
N PRO A 85 -3.21 -16.75 7.95
CA PRO A 85 -3.99 -15.72 8.64
C PRO A 85 -5.20 -16.35 9.33
N ARG A 86 -5.45 -15.95 10.58
CA ARG A 86 -6.62 -16.34 11.37
C ARG A 86 -7.27 -15.13 11.99
N ALA A 87 -8.57 -15.23 12.27
CA ALA A 87 -9.25 -14.23 13.10
C ALA A 87 -8.74 -14.32 14.54
N LEU A 88 -8.64 -13.17 15.20
CA LEU A 88 -8.18 -13.08 16.58
C LEU A 88 -9.05 -13.98 17.48
N GLY A 89 -8.41 -14.77 18.36
CA GLY A 89 -9.10 -15.71 19.25
C GLY A 89 -9.60 -17.00 18.59
N THR A 90 -9.38 -17.22 17.29
CA THR A 90 -9.84 -18.44 16.58
C THR A 90 -8.77 -19.55 16.53
N PHE A 91 -7.54 -19.26 16.97
CA PHE A 91 -6.43 -20.20 16.99
C PHE A 91 -5.87 -20.34 18.41
N THR A 92 -5.35 -21.52 18.71
CA THR A 92 -4.73 -21.81 20.00
C THR A 92 -3.33 -21.21 20.06
N THR A 93 -3.02 -20.53 21.15
CA THR A 93 -1.67 -20.03 21.44
C THR A 93 -0.91 -21.02 22.33
N SER A 94 0.36 -21.24 22.04
CA SER A 94 1.28 -22.03 22.86
C SER A 94 2.27 -21.10 23.57
N SER A 95 2.67 -21.43 24.79
CA SER A 95 3.77 -20.75 25.49
C SER A 95 5.15 -21.38 25.18
N ILE A 96 5.17 -22.47 24.41
CA ILE A 96 6.39 -23.17 24.03
C ILE A 96 6.99 -22.47 22.81
N GLN A 97 8.29 -22.18 22.87
CA GLN A 97 9.02 -21.61 21.75
C GLN A 97 9.02 -22.55 20.54
N GLY A 98 8.83 -21.99 19.36
CA GLY A 98 8.88 -22.75 18.10
C GLY A 98 8.83 -21.84 16.88
N GLN A 99 8.58 -22.45 15.73
CA GLN A 99 8.32 -21.73 14.49
C GLN A 99 6.85 -21.32 14.43
N PRO A 100 6.54 -20.03 14.23
CA PRO A 100 5.17 -19.57 14.12
C PRO A 100 4.54 -20.07 12.82
N SER A 101 3.27 -20.47 12.91
CA SER A 101 2.51 -21.06 11.80
C SER A 101 1.24 -20.30 11.48
N MET A 102 0.68 -19.60 12.47
CA MET A 102 -0.54 -18.81 12.34
C MET A 102 -0.32 -17.44 12.93
N TRP A 103 -1.07 -16.47 12.40
CA TRP A 103 -1.02 -15.10 12.86
C TRP A 103 -2.39 -14.46 12.80
N ALA A 104 -2.58 -13.43 13.62
CA ALA A 104 -3.74 -12.55 13.58
C ALA A 104 -3.34 -11.12 13.90
N ILE A 105 -4.05 -10.16 13.32
CA ILE A 105 -3.91 -8.75 13.70
C ILE A 105 -4.67 -8.49 15.00
N GLU A 106 -3.98 -7.83 15.93
CA GLU A 106 -4.52 -7.26 17.16
C GLU A 106 -4.17 -5.76 17.19
N ALA A 107 -5.08 -4.92 16.68
CA ALA A 107 -4.87 -3.48 16.54
C ALA A 107 -3.54 -3.13 15.82
N ASN A 108 -2.53 -2.67 16.57
CA ASN A 108 -1.23 -2.26 16.05
C ASN A 108 -0.13 -3.31 16.23
N THR A 109 -0.51 -4.55 16.54
CA THR A 109 0.42 -5.69 16.63
C THR A 109 -0.09 -6.87 15.81
N ILE A 110 0.85 -7.69 15.36
CA ILE A 110 0.56 -9.02 14.84
C ILE A 110 0.83 -10.01 15.97
N SER A 111 -0.17 -10.79 16.36
CA SER A 111 -0.06 -11.88 17.32
C SER A 111 0.24 -13.19 16.57
N LEU A 112 1.21 -13.95 17.08
CA LEU A 112 1.60 -15.26 16.55
C LEU A 112 1.03 -16.38 17.43
N ASP A 113 0.91 -17.59 16.89
CA ASP A 113 0.46 -18.77 17.64
C ASP A 113 1.44 -19.20 18.75
N ARG A 114 2.72 -18.84 18.65
CA ARG A 114 3.72 -19.20 19.65
C ARG A 114 4.89 -18.21 19.69
N PRO A 115 5.62 -18.15 20.83
CA PRO A 115 6.91 -17.47 20.90
C PRO A 115 7.91 -18.02 19.88
N MET A 116 8.67 -17.14 19.26
CA MET A 116 9.69 -17.54 18.28
C MET A 116 10.88 -18.22 18.96
N ILE A 117 11.35 -19.34 18.39
CA ILE A 117 12.55 -20.06 18.87
C ILE A 117 13.86 -19.36 18.49
N GLU A 118 13.84 -18.54 17.44
CA GLU A 118 14.96 -17.76 16.93
C GLU A 118 14.46 -16.38 16.48
N ALA A 119 15.36 -15.46 16.12
CA ALA A 119 14.97 -14.21 15.48
C ALA A 119 14.61 -14.46 14.01
N TYR A 120 13.46 -13.96 13.55
CA TYR A 120 12.99 -14.10 12.18
C TYR A 120 12.80 -12.74 11.52
N SER A 121 13.12 -12.68 10.21
CA SER A 121 12.69 -11.59 9.34
C SER A 121 11.35 -11.95 8.74
N PHE A 122 10.42 -11.01 8.76
CA PHE A 122 9.08 -11.18 8.21
C PHE A 122 8.85 -10.23 7.05
N ARG A 123 8.27 -10.77 5.98
CA ARG A 123 7.76 -9.98 4.87
C ARG A 123 6.24 -9.90 5.02
N PHE A 124 5.76 -8.71 5.34
CA PHE A 124 4.35 -8.45 5.58
C PHE A 124 3.73 -7.74 4.38
N ILE A 125 2.76 -8.37 3.73
CA ILE A 125 1.97 -7.81 2.65
C ILE A 125 0.66 -7.30 3.22
N TYR A 126 0.37 -6.03 3.00
CA TYR A 126 -0.88 -5.42 3.42
C TYR A 126 -1.34 -4.37 2.43
N LEU A 127 -2.65 -4.14 2.42
CA LEU A 127 -3.20 -2.95 1.80
C LEU A 127 -3.14 -1.81 2.81
N GLY A 128 -2.34 -0.80 2.46
CA GLY A 128 -2.12 0.37 3.29
C GLY A 128 -2.79 1.61 2.72
N ARG A 129 -2.97 2.59 3.59
CA ARG A 129 -3.14 3.99 3.17
C ARG A 129 -1.78 4.66 3.10
N PHE A 130 -1.60 5.57 2.16
CA PHE A 130 -0.46 6.46 2.20
C PHE A 130 -0.78 7.65 3.12
N ALA A 131 0.15 7.94 4.02
CA ALA A 131 0.11 9.10 4.89
C ALA A 131 1.53 9.62 5.11
N LEU A 132 1.69 10.94 5.08
CA LEU A 132 2.94 11.63 5.40
C LEU A 132 2.84 12.25 6.78
N SER A 133 3.95 12.24 7.51
CA SER A 133 4.07 12.92 8.79
C SER A 133 5.52 13.29 9.06
N ASP A 134 5.80 14.08 10.09
CA ASP A 134 7.18 14.35 10.49
C ASP A 134 7.92 13.08 10.97
N ALA A 135 7.19 12.07 11.45
CA ALA A 135 7.75 10.76 11.84
C ALA A 135 7.94 9.78 10.67
N ALA A 136 7.18 9.98 9.58
CA ALA A 136 7.26 9.21 8.34
C ALA A 136 7.26 10.19 7.14
N PRO A 137 8.40 10.84 6.87
CA PRO A 137 8.44 11.97 5.93
C PRO A 137 8.47 11.53 4.46
N THR A 138 8.62 10.23 4.17
CA THR A 138 8.74 9.69 2.81
C THR A 138 7.70 8.61 2.56
N ASN A 139 7.22 8.53 1.31
CA ASN A 139 6.32 7.50 0.85
C ASN A 139 6.56 7.23 -0.64
N GLU A 140 6.53 5.97 -1.05
CA GLU A 140 6.60 5.56 -2.46
C GLU A 140 5.56 6.29 -3.33
N PHE A 141 4.37 6.58 -2.80
CA PHE A 141 3.36 7.31 -3.55
C PHE A 141 3.78 8.75 -3.84
N LEU A 142 4.42 9.43 -2.87
CA LEU A 142 4.95 10.79 -3.04
C LEU A 142 6.10 10.81 -4.05
N THR A 143 7.00 9.83 -3.96
CA THR A 143 8.14 9.73 -4.87
C THR A 143 7.71 9.57 -6.33
N ASN A 144 6.65 8.79 -6.58
CA ASN A 144 6.16 8.53 -7.92
C ASN A 144 5.22 9.63 -8.46
N ASN A 145 4.42 10.28 -7.59
CA ASN A 145 3.39 11.25 -7.99
C ASN A 145 3.43 12.54 -7.12
N PRO A 146 4.53 13.31 -7.14
CA PRO A 146 4.67 14.51 -6.30
C PRO A 146 3.71 15.65 -6.69
N ASP A 147 3.37 15.73 -7.97
CA ASP A 147 2.44 16.67 -8.60
C ASP A 147 0.99 16.49 -8.10
N LEU A 148 0.54 15.25 -8.01
CA LEU A 148 -0.79 14.90 -7.53
C LEU A 148 -0.95 15.21 -6.03
N TYR A 149 0.10 15.00 -5.24
CA TYR A 149 0.16 15.42 -3.84
C TYR A 149 0.05 16.93 -3.68
N LEU A 150 0.82 17.68 -4.47
CA LEU A 150 0.81 19.14 -4.47
C LEU A 150 -0.57 19.69 -4.84
N ALA A 151 -1.16 19.20 -5.94
CA ALA A 151 -2.49 19.62 -6.39
C ALA A 151 -3.57 19.32 -5.33
N ALA A 152 -3.55 18.12 -4.73
CA ALA A 152 -4.53 17.73 -3.72
C ALA A 152 -4.47 18.64 -2.48
N ALA A 153 -3.27 18.98 -2.02
CA ALA A 153 -3.09 19.86 -0.87
C ALA A 153 -3.48 21.31 -1.20
N ILE A 154 -3.09 21.83 -2.37
CA ILE A 154 -3.43 23.21 -2.76
C ILE A 154 -4.93 23.40 -2.93
N VAL A 155 -5.69 22.41 -3.40
CA VAL A 155 -7.17 22.50 -3.45
C VAL A 155 -7.74 22.84 -2.07
N TRP A 156 -7.27 22.18 -1.01
CA TRP A 156 -7.68 22.50 0.36
C TRP A 156 -7.16 23.87 0.82
N GLY A 157 -5.93 24.22 0.45
CA GLY A 157 -5.40 25.56 0.66
C GLY A 157 -6.29 26.65 0.06
N CYS A 158 -6.67 26.54 -1.22
CA CYS A 158 -7.59 27.45 -1.89
C CYS A 158 -8.97 27.49 -1.23
N THR A 159 -9.50 26.35 -0.74
CA THR A 159 -10.77 26.37 0.01
C THR A 159 -10.66 27.17 1.31
N TYR A 160 -9.54 27.04 2.02
CA TYR A 160 -9.31 27.74 3.28
C TYR A 160 -9.15 29.25 3.07
N THR A 161 -8.38 29.63 2.05
CA THR A 161 -8.12 31.04 1.70
C THR A 161 -9.25 31.69 0.91
N LYS A 162 -10.23 30.90 0.44
CA LYS A 162 -11.31 31.32 -0.46
C LYS A 162 -10.78 31.88 -1.77
N ASP A 163 -9.70 31.30 -2.27
CA ASP A 163 -9.09 31.68 -3.55
C ASP A 163 -9.97 31.23 -4.72
N ALA A 164 -10.15 32.13 -5.70
CA ALA A 164 -10.89 31.87 -6.93
C ALA A 164 -10.21 30.84 -7.85
N THR A 165 -8.92 30.57 -7.66
CA THR A 165 -8.14 29.59 -8.46
C THR A 165 -8.51 28.12 -8.16
N ILE A 166 -9.37 27.85 -7.18
CA ILE A 166 -9.77 26.50 -6.77
C ILE A 166 -10.21 25.58 -7.93
N GLN A 167 -10.92 26.12 -8.93
CA GLN A 167 -11.42 25.32 -10.06
C GLN A 167 -10.29 24.85 -10.97
N VAL A 168 -9.21 25.64 -11.12
CA VAL A 168 -8.04 25.27 -11.90
C VAL A 168 -7.31 24.10 -11.22
N TRP A 169 -7.05 24.23 -9.93
CA TRP A 169 -6.39 23.18 -9.14
C TRP A 169 -7.21 21.91 -9.04
N LYS A 170 -8.53 22.03 -8.92
CA LYS A 170 -9.43 20.87 -8.98
C LYS A 170 -9.38 20.19 -10.34
N GLY A 171 -9.35 20.95 -11.44
CA GLY A 171 -9.21 20.39 -12.79
C GLY A 171 -7.92 19.58 -12.95
N MET A 172 -6.78 20.13 -12.51
CA MET A 172 -5.49 19.42 -12.51
C MET A 172 -5.54 18.15 -11.64
N LEU A 173 -6.13 18.22 -10.44
CA LEU A 173 -6.28 17.07 -9.55
C LEU A 173 -7.11 15.96 -10.21
N ASP A 174 -8.23 16.31 -10.84
CA ASP A 174 -9.12 15.34 -11.49
C ASP A 174 -8.42 14.69 -12.70
N GLU A 175 -7.58 15.41 -13.44
CA GLU A 175 -6.75 14.88 -14.54
C GLU A 175 -5.68 13.91 -14.04
N PHE A 176 -4.84 14.33 -13.09
CA PHE A 176 -3.75 13.51 -12.56
C PHE A 176 -4.29 12.26 -11.86
N THR A 177 -5.40 12.37 -11.13
CA THR A 177 -6.02 11.20 -10.49
C THR A 177 -6.52 10.19 -11.50
N ALA A 178 -7.08 10.64 -12.64
CA ALA A 178 -7.49 9.74 -13.72
C ALA A 178 -6.30 9.02 -14.37
N GLU A 179 -5.18 9.73 -14.59
CA GLU A 179 -3.95 9.13 -15.13
C GLU A 179 -3.41 8.03 -14.22
N VAL A 180 -3.21 8.33 -12.93
CA VAL A 180 -2.70 7.37 -11.95
C VAL A 180 -3.66 6.19 -11.75
N ALA A 181 -4.98 6.43 -11.72
CA ALA A 181 -5.96 5.37 -11.64
C ALA A 181 -5.90 4.42 -12.85
N ASN A 182 -5.72 4.97 -14.06
CA ASN A 182 -5.56 4.19 -15.28
C ASN A 182 -4.26 3.37 -15.27
N GLU A 183 -3.15 3.95 -14.82
CA GLU A 183 -1.88 3.24 -14.68
C GLU A 183 -2.00 2.07 -13.69
N ASN A 184 -2.60 2.31 -12.52
CA ASN A 184 -2.85 1.29 -11.51
C ASN A 184 -3.76 0.16 -12.05
N SER A 185 -4.81 0.50 -12.80
CA SER A 185 -5.67 -0.49 -13.46
C SER A 185 -4.90 -1.31 -14.51
N ARG A 186 -4.00 -0.70 -15.28
CA ARG A 186 -3.16 -1.41 -16.26
C ARG A 186 -2.20 -2.38 -15.58
N LYS A 187 -1.53 -1.97 -14.50
CA LYS A 187 -0.65 -2.82 -13.70
C LYS A 187 -1.40 -4.04 -13.15
N LYS A 188 -2.59 -3.83 -12.58
CA LYS A 188 -3.45 -4.93 -12.09
C LYS A 188 -3.86 -5.90 -13.19
N ARG A 189 -4.26 -5.40 -14.36
CA ARG A 189 -4.64 -6.27 -15.50
C ARG A 189 -3.46 -7.06 -16.05
N SER A 190 -2.27 -6.45 -16.10
CA SER A 190 -1.05 -7.11 -16.56
C SER A 190 -0.63 -8.29 -15.67
N GLN A 191 -1.01 -8.27 -14.39
CA GLN A 191 -0.72 -9.34 -13.43
C GLN A 191 -1.71 -10.50 -13.50
N LEU A 192 -2.84 -10.35 -14.22
CA LEU A 192 -3.81 -11.42 -14.40
C LEU A 192 -3.29 -12.44 -15.42
N THR A 193 -2.60 -13.47 -14.93
CA THR A 193 -2.22 -14.62 -15.74
C THR A 193 -3.44 -15.51 -15.97
N VAL A 194 -3.74 -15.85 -17.23
CA VAL A 194 -4.77 -16.85 -17.55
C VAL A 194 -4.22 -18.23 -17.19
N ASP A 195 -5.03 -19.04 -16.50
CA ASP A 195 -4.69 -20.43 -16.20
C ASP A 195 -4.32 -21.16 -17.52
N PRO A 196 -3.12 -21.74 -17.63
CA PRO A 196 -2.66 -22.44 -18.83
C PRO A 196 -3.61 -23.57 -19.27
N ALA A 197 -4.39 -24.18 -18.37
CA ALA A 197 -5.38 -25.20 -18.70
C ALA A 197 -6.56 -24.65 -19.54
N LEU A 198 -6.95 -23.39 -19.33
CA LEU A 198 -8.01 -22.72 -20.11
C LEU A 198 -7.55 -22.35 -21.53
N GLY A 199 -6.25 -22.06 -21.71
CA GLY A 199 -5.66 -21.81 -23.03
C GLY A 199 -5.54 -23.06 -23.92
N LEU A 200 -5.45 -24.24 -23.32
CA LEU A 200 -5.32 -25.53 -24.02
C LEU A 200 -6.65 -26.06 -24.57
N MET A 201 -7.79 -25.80 -23.92
CA MET A 201 -9.10 -26.25 -24.39
C MET A 201 -9.50 -25.66 -25.76
N GLY A 202 -8.97 -24.50 -26.14
CA GLY A 202 -9.22 -23.87 -27.44
C GLY A 202 -8.44 -24.47 -28.63
N ARG A 203 -7.37 -25.25 -28.39
CA ARG A 203 -6.52 -25.83 -29.45
C ARG A 203 -6.79 -27.30 -29.78
N ALA A 204 -7.65 -27.98 -29.02
CA ALA A 204 -7.83 -29.43 -29.11
C ALA A 204 -8.92 -29.91 -30.09
N ARG A 205 -9.44 -29.05 -30.98
CA ARG A 205 -10.46 -29.46 -31.96
C ARG A 205 -10.00 -29.06 -33.36
N TRP A 206 -10.17 -29.99 -34.31
CA TRP A 206 -9.77 -29.96 -35.73
C TRP A 206 -8.44 -30.63 -36.10
N ASN A 207 -8.30 -31.92 -35.77
CA ASN A 207 -7.62 -32.87 -36.66
C ASN A 207 -8.67 -33.85 -37.19
N VAL A 208 -9.38 -33.47 -38.25
CA VAL A 208 -10.21 -34.40 -39.02
C VAL A 208 -9.25 -35.24 -39.85
N ARG A 209 -8.97 -36.46 -39.40
CA ARG A 209 -8.35 -37.49 -40.25
C ARG A 209 -9.38 -37.86 -41.31
N THR A 210 -9.19 -37.37 -42.53
CA THR A 210 -9.85 -37.95 -43.70
C THR A 210 -9.18 -39.30 -43.96
N ASP A 211 -9.86 -40.36 -43.53
CA ASP A 211 -9.54 -41.73 -43.95
C ASP A 211 -10.01 -41.87 -45.40
N SER A 212 -9.06 -42.00 -46.33
CA SER A 212 -9.35 -42.33 -47.72
C SER A 212 -8.49 -43.52 -48.11
N THR A 213 -9.07 -44.71 -47.95
CA THR A 213 -8.61 -45.95 -48.57
C THR A 213 -9.23 -46.09 -49.96
N PRO A 214 -8.48 -46.49 -50.99
CA PRO A 214 -9.00 -47.26 -52.10
C PRO A 214 -8.95 -48.77 -51.80
#